data_AF-A0A485BVH5-F1
#
_entry.id   AF-A0A485BVH5-F1
#
_cell.length_a   1.000
_cell.length_b   1.000
_cell.length_c   1.000
_cell.angle_alpha   90.00
_cell.angle_beta   90.00
_cell.angle_gamma   90.00
#
_symmetry.space_group_name_H-M   'P 1'
#
loop_
_entity.id
_entity.type
_entity.pdbx_description
1 polymer ?
#
loop_
_entity_poly.entity_id
_entity_poly.type
_entity_poly.pdbx_seq_one_letter_code
_entity_poly.pdbx_strand_id
1 'polypeptide(L)'
;MRHNTIIATTFATLLTTSAAWAADLPGKGITVKPIQSTITEETFQTLLVSRALEKLGYTVDKPSEVDYNVGYTSLASGDATFTAVNWQPLHDDMYAAAGGDKSFYREGVFVNGAAQGYLIDKKNRRTVPHQIHRSAERSENRQTV
;
A
#
# COMPACT_ATOMS: atom_id res chain seq x y z
N MET A 1 -66.07 -4.62 -48.24
CA MET A 1 -65.18 -5.59 -47.55
C MET A 1 -63.74 -5.14 -47.75
N ARG A 2 -63.03 -4.97 -46.62
CA ARG A 2 -61.56 -4.87 -46.39
C ARG A 2 -60.71 -4.03 -47.35
N HIS A 3 -60.38 -2.83 -46.87
CA HIS A 3 -59.23 -2.02 -47.31
C HIS A 3 -57.93 -2.67 -46.83
N ASN A 4 -56.91 -2.74 -47.68
CA ASN A 4 -55.59 -3.23 -47.32
C ASN A 4 -54.50 -2.22 -47.75
N THR A 5 -54.41 -1.12 -47.02
CA THR A 5 -53.18 -0.33 -46.90
C THR A 5 -52.52 -0.75 -45.58
N ILE A 6 -51.20 -0.91 -45.52
CA ILE A 6 -50.28 -0.09 -44.71
C ILE A 6 -48.85 -0.68 -44.93
N ILE A 7 -47.97 0.03 -45.66
CA ILE A 7 -46.89 0.93 -45.19
C ILE A 7 -45.59 0.19 -44.83
N ALA A 8 -44.55 0.53 -45.60
CA ALA A 8 -43.16 0.15 -45.44
C ALA A 8 -42.63 0.51 -44.04
N THR A 9 -42.05 -0.48 -43.37
CA THR A 9 -41.44 -0.33 -42.04
C THR A 9 -40.04 0.26 -42.20
N THR A 10 -39.93 1.56 -41.97
CA THR A 10 -38.66 2.30 -41.89
C THR A 10 -37.80 1.81 -40.74
N PHE A 11 -36.55 1.45 -41.07
CA PHE A 11 -35.47 1.14 -40.15
C PHE A 11 -35.06 2.39 -39.35
N ALA A 12 -35.64 2.57 -38.17
CA ALA A 12 -35.21 3.58 -37.21
C ALA A 12 -34.11 2.98 -36.32
N THR A 13 -32.86 3.01 -36.79
CA THR A 13 -31.69 2.80 -35.92
C THR A 13 -31.62 3.94 -34.91
N LEU A 14 -32.08 3.63 -33.71
CA LEU A 14 -31.96 4.46 -32.53
C LEU A 14 -30.47 4.71 -32.26
N LEU A 15 -30.04 5.97 -32.44
CA LEU A 15 -28.78 6.50 -31.92
C LEU A 15 -28.87 6.52 -30.39
N THR A 16 -28.64 5.38 -29.73
CA THR A 16 -28.25 5.38 -28.32
C THR A 16 -26.78 5.78 -28.25
N THR A 17 -26.52 7.08 -28.34
CA THR A 17 -25.30 7.68 -27.80
C THR A 17 -25.32 7.38 -26.31
N SER A 18 -24.65 6.29 -25.90
CA SER A 18 -24.29 6.05 -24.52
C SER A 18 -23.47 7.27 -24.06
N ALA A 19 -24.10 8.17 -23.31
CA ALA A 19 -23.37 9.16 -22.55
C ALA A 19 -22.45 8.39 -21.61
N ALA A 20 -21.19 8.27 -21.98
CA ALA A 20 -20.14 7.80 -21.10
C ALA A 20 -19.99 8.86 -20.00
N TRP A 21 -20.77 8.72 -18.94
CA TRP A 21 -20.50 9.45 -17.71
C TRP A 21 -19.12 8.99 -17.25
N ALA A 22 -18.16 9.90 -17.25
CA ALA A 22 -16.88 9.66 -16.61
C ALA A 22 -17.18 9.22 -15.18
N ALA A 23 -16.84 7.98 -14.84
CA ALA A 23 -16.91 7.53 -13.46
C ALA A 23 -16.03 8.48 -12.63
N ASP A 24 -16.61 9.11 -11.62
CA ASP A 24 -15.84 9.94 -10.70
C ASP A 24 -14.71 9.08 -10.10
N LEU A 25 -13.50 9.64 -10.06
CA LEU A 25 -12.35 8.96 -9.47
C LEU A 25 -12.63 8.63 -8.00
N PRO A 26 -12.19 7.46 -7.50
CA PRO A 26 -12.57 6.97 -6.17
C PRO A 26 -12.09 7.88 -5.02
N GLY A 27 -11.07 8.71 -5.24
CA GLY A 27 -10.53 9.63 -4.24
C GLY A 27 -11.15 11.02 -4.20
N LYS A 28 -12.12 11.33 -5.08
CA LYS A 28 -12.67 12.69 -5.19
C LYS A 28 -13.24 13.18 -3.86
N GLY A 29 -12.69 14.29 -3.35
CA GLY A 29 -13.09 14.91 -2.09
C GLY A 29 -12.53 14.25 -0.83
N ILE A 30 -11.63 13.27 -0.97
CA ILE A 30 -10.97 12.60 0.16
C ILE A 30 -9.52 13.07 0.26
N THR A 31 -9.13 13.50 1.47
CA THR A 31 -7.74 13.83 1.80
C THR A 31 -7.06 12.66 2.49
N VAL A 32 -5.87 12.30 2.01
CA VAL A 32 -5.01 11.24 2.56
C VAL A 32 -3.82 11.89 3.26
N LYS A 33 -3.46 11.35 4.42
CA LYS A 33 -2.37 11.81 5.28
C LYS A 33 -1.29 10.72 5.39
N PRO A 34 -0.23 10.76 4.56
CA PRO A 34 0.88 9.82 4.67
C PRO A 34 1.67 10.03 5.96
N ILE A 35 2.23 8.97 6.52
CA ILE A 35 3.11 9.04 7.69
C ILE A 35 4.35 8.16 7.52
N GLN A 36 5.50 8.69 7.93
CA GLN A 36 6.82 8.04 7.87
C GLN A 36 7.68 8.45 9.07
N SER A 37 8.88 7.87 9.18
CA SER A 37 9.85 8.34 10.16
C SER A 37 10.60 9.59 9.68
N THR A 38 11.51 10.09 10.52
CA THR A 38 12.45 11.16 10.16
C THR A 38 13.59 10.69 9.25
N ILE A 39 13.63 9.40 8.86
CA ILE A 39 14.59 8.86 7.90
C ILE A 39 14.20 9.32 6.50
N THR A 40 15.00 10.20 5.92
CA THR A 40 14.70 10.82 4.62
C THR A 40 14.62 9.82 3.46
N GLU A 41 15.36 8.72 3.55
CA GLU A 41 15.42 7.63 2.57
C GLU A 41 14.06 6.95 2.37
N GLU A 42 13.17 7.03 3.35
CA GLU A 42 11.79 6.52 3.27
C GLU A 42 10.89 7.37 2.37
N THR A 43 11.25 8.63 2.15
CA THR A 43 10.39 9.61 1.47
C THR A 43 10.09 9.20 0.03
N PHE A 44 11.07 8.60 -0.66
CA PHE A 44 10.90 8.20 -2.05
C PHE A 44 9.72 7.22 -2.22
N GLN A 45 9.70 6.15 -1.41
CA GLN A 45 8.68 5.12 -1.51
C GLN A 45 7.32 5.62 -0.98
N THR A 46 7.30 6.49 0.02
CA THR A 46 6.08 7.14 0.51
C THR A 46 5.45 8.01 -0.58
N LEU A 47 6.26 8.86 -1.23
CA LEU A 47 5.77 9.73 -2.30
C LEU A 47 5.32 8.93 -3.53
N LEU A 48 5.91 7.76 -3.81
CA LEU A 48 5.44 6.90 -4.90
C LEU A 48 3.97 6.47 -4.68
N VAL A 49 3.63 6.05 -3.46
CA VAL A 49 2.23 5.72 -3.11
C VAL A 49 1.35 6.97 -3.17
N SER A 50 1.83 8.10 -2.64
CA SER A 50 1.11 9.38 -2.73
C SER A 50 0.76 9.76 -4.17
N ARG A 51 1.71 9.65 -5.11
CA ARG A 51 1.47 9.95 -6.53
C ARG A 51 0.45 9.00 -7.15
N ALA A 52 0.45 7.72 -6.77
CA ALA A 52 -0.57 6.78 -7.23
C ALA A 52 -1.97 7.17 -6.73
N LEU A 53 -2.08 7.56 -5.45
CA LEU A 53 -3.33 8.05 -4.86
C LEU A 53 -3.80 9.36 -5.51
N GLU A 54 -2.91 10.30 -5.80
CA GLU A 54 -3.26 11.51 -6.56
C GLU A 54 -3.87 11.15 -7.93
N LYS A 55 -3.34 10.14 -8.63
CA LYS A 55 -3.92 9.66 -9.91
C LYS A 55 -5.29 9.01 -9.75
N LEU A 56 -5.59 8.51 -8.56
CA LEU A 56 -6.92 8.01 -8.17
C LEU A 56 -7.85 9.12 -7.65
N GLY A 57 -7.44 10.39 -7.73
CA GLY A 57 -8.27 11.56 -7.43
C GLY A 57 -8.25 12.00 -5.96
N TYR A 58 -7.37 11.43 -5.12
CA TYR A 58 -7.21 11.86 -3.74
C TYR A 58 -6.41 13.17 -3.65
N THR A 59 -6.76 14.01 -2.68
CA THR A 59 -5.85 15.06 -2.21
C THR A 59 -4.87 14.41 -1.25
N VAL A 60 -3.56 14.52 -1.48
CA VAL A 60 -2.55 13.89 -0.61
C VAL A 60 -1.72 14.95 0.07
N ASP A 61 -1.74 14.96 1.40
CA ASP A 61 -0.93 15.87 2.20
C ASP A 61 0.56 15.50 2.11
N LYS A 62 1.44 16.43 2.49
CA LYS A 62 2.86 16.11 2.69
C LYS A 62 2.98 15.04 3.78
N PRO A 63 3.88 14.04 3.64
CA PRO A 63 4.11 13.06 4.69
C PRO A 63 4.47 13.71 6.02
N SER A 64 3.80 13.29 7.09
CA SER A 64 4.18 13.62 8.46
C SER A 64 5.34 12.74 8.89
N GLU A 65 6.34 13.34 9.54
CA GLU A 65 7.52 12.65 10.05
C GLU A 65 7.42 12.51 11.58
N VAL A 66 7.37 11.28 12.09
CA VAL A 66 7.19 10.99 13.52
C VAL A 66 7.99 9.76 13.96
N ASP A 67 8.07 9.51 15.27
CA ASP A 67 8.51 8.19 15.76
C ASP A 67 7.56 7.08 15.28
N TYR A 68 8.09 5.89 15.00
CA TYR A 68 7.28 4.79 14.47
C TYR A 68 6.12 4.39 15.39
N ASN A 69 6.27 4.41 16.72
CA ASN A 69 5.17 4.06 17.63
C ASN A 69 4.05 5.09 17.52
N VAL A 70 4.42 6.36 17.49
CA VAL A 70 3.46 7.45 17.24
C VAL A 70 2.77 7.22 15.89
N GLY A 71 3.54 6.87 14.85
CA GLY A 71 3.01 6.52 13.53
C GLY A 71 1.95 5.43 13.57
N TYR A 72 2.22 4.29 14.21
CA TYR A 72 1.24 3.21 14.34
C TYR A 72 0.00 3.63 15.15
N THR A 73 0.17 4.38 16.24
CA THR A 73 -0.98 4.86 17.02
C THR A 73 -1.84 5.84 16.23
N SER A 74 -1.24 6.75 15.45
CA SER A 74 -1.95 7.68 14.57
C SER A 74 -2.66 6.98 13.41
N LEU A 75 -2.09 5.89 12.88
CA LEU A 75 -2.77 5.06 11.89
C LEU A 75 -3.96 4.33 12.51
N ALA A 76 -3.81 3.81 13.73
CA ALA A 76 -4.87 3.07 14.42
C ALA A 76 -6.03 3.99 14.85
N SER A 77 -5.75 5.25 15.20
CA SER A 77 -6.77 6.26 15.53
C SER A 77 -7.44 6.86 14.31
N GLY A 78 -6.85 6.72 13.11
CA GLY A 78 -7.31 7.35 11.87
C GLY A 78 -6.82 8.79 11.68
N ASP A 79 -5.91 9.29 12.52
CA ASP A 79 -5.29 10.60 12.35
C ASP A 79 -4.33 10.64 11.15
N ALA A 80 -3.75 9.49 10.82
CA ALA A 80 -2.98 9.23 9.61
C ALA A 80 -3.65 8.15 8.76
N THR A 81 -3.39 8.15 7.45
CA THR A 81 -4.09 7.27 6.51
C THR A 81 -3.28 6.04 6.10
N PHE A 82 -1.98 6.21 5.80
CA PHE A 82 -1.13 5.08 5.43
C PHE A 82 0.34 5.33 5.77
N THR A 83 1.09 4.25 5.92
CA THR A 83 2.55 4.24 5.88
C THR A 83 3.04 3.27 4.82
N ALA A 84 4.13 3.63 4.14
CA ALA A 84 4.77 2.77 3.14
C ALA A 84 5.98 1.99 3.71
N VAL A 85 6.24 2.10 5.02
CA VAL A 85 7.47 1.62 5.68
C VAL A 85 7.19 0.68 6.86
N ASN A 86 6.16 -0.14 6.75
CA ASN A 86 5.91 -1.21 7.71
C ASN A 86 6.92 -2.36 7.51
N TRP A 87 7.99 -2.38 8.29
CA TRP A 87 9.04 -3.40 8.20
C TRP A 87 8.67 -4.70 8.88
N GLN A 88 9.01 -5.82 8.22
CA GLN A 88 8.94 -7.15 8.81
C GLN A 88 10.33 -7.80 8.86
N PRO A 89 10.75 -8.39 9.99
CA PRO A 89 10.00 -8.53 11.25
C PRO A 89 10.12 -7.33 12.20
N LEU A 90 10.86 -6.27 11.83
CA LEU A 90 11.28 -5.23 12.78
C LEU A 90 10.12 -4.51 13.49
N HIS A 91 8.99 -4.34 12.83
CA HIS A 91 7.85 -3.63 13.40
C HIS A 91 6.70 -4.57 13.82
N ASP A 92 6.90 -5.89 13.82
CA ASP A 92 5.81 -6.84 14.11
C ASP A 92 5.22 -6.61 15.52
N ASP A 93 6.06 -6.39 16.53
CA ASP A 93 5.60 -6.13 17.90
C ASP A 93 4.86 -4.79 18.02
N MET A 94 5.32 -3.75 17.33
CA MET A 94 4.68 -2.43 17.30
C MET A 94 3.32 -2.49 16.59
N TYR A 95 3.26 -3.19 15.47
CA TYR A 95 2.04 -3.45 14.71
C TYR A 95 1.01 -4.19 15.56
N ALA A 96 1.44 -5.28 16.22
CA ALA A 96 0.58 -6.07 17.10
C ALA A 96 0.08 -5.26 18.30
N ALA A 97 0.97 -4.47 18.94
CA ALA A 97 0.63 -3.62 20.08
C ALA A 97 -0.38 -2.52 19.73
N ALA A 98 -0.33 -1.98 18.51
CA ALA A 98 -1.29 -0.98 18.01
C ALA A 98 -2.61 -1.60 17.49
N GLY A 99 -2.80 -2.91 17.67
CA GLY A 99 -4.05 -3.63 17.39
C GLY A 99 -4.01 -4.56 16.19
N GLY A 100 -2.89 -4.60 15.46
CA GLY A 100 -2.64 -5.54 14.36
C GLY A 100 -3.73 -5.51 13.29
N ASP A 101 -4.08 -6.69 12.76
CA ASP A 101 -5.07 -6.84 11.68
C ASP A 101 -6.48 -6.36 12.06
N LYS A 102 -6.76 -6.11 13.35
CA LYS A 102 -8.03 -5.52 13.80
C LYS A 102 -8.09 -4.02 13.56
N SER A 103 -6.95 -3.35 13.56
CA SER A 103 -6.83 -1.90 13.38
C SER A 103 -6.37 -1.54 11.97
N PHE A 104 -5.61 -2.42 11.31
CA PHE A 104 -4.90 -2.07 10.09
C PHE A 104 -5.31 -2.94 8.92
N TYR A 105 -5.53 -2.29 7.78
CA TYR A 105 -5.47 -2.95 6.49
C TYR A 105 -4.01 -3.10 6.05
N ARG A 106 -3.58 -4.33 5.76
CA ARG A 106 -2.24 -4.62 5.26
C ARG A 106 -2.28 -5.81 4.31
N GLU A 107 -2.04 -5.55 3.03
CA GLU A 107 -2.10 -6.56 1.97
C GLU A 107 -0.93 -6.42 1.00
N GLY A 108 -0.47 -7.56 0.49
CA GLY A 108 0.69 -7.64 -0.42
C GLY A 108 2.03 -7.30 0.24
N VAL A 109 3.08 -7.22 -0.58
CA VAL A 109 4.43 -6.84 -0.14
C VAL A 109 4.98 -5.75 -1.06
N PHE A 110 5.17 -4.55 -0.51
CA PHE A 110 5.59 -3.39 -1.30
C PHE A 110 7.08 -3.44 -1.67
N VAL A 111 7.95 -3.81 -0.73
CA VAL A 111 9.39 -3.98 -0.94
C VAL A 111 9.80 -5.36 -0.43
N ASN A 112 10.43 -6.16 -1.31
CA ASN A 112 10.93 -7.51 -1.01
C ASN A 112 12.47 -7.53 -0.98
N GLY A 113 13.04 -8.51 -0.29
CA GLY A 113 14.48 -8.76 -0.30
C GLY A 113 15.33 -7.74 0.47
N ALA A 114 14.71 -6.98 1.37
CA ALA A 114 15.43 -6.12 2.29
C ALA A 114 16.30 -6.95 3.25
N ALA A 115 17.47 -6.42 3.62
CA ALA A 115 18.44 -7.12 4.45
C ALA A 115 18.80 -6.32 5.69
N GLN A 116 19.03 -7.04 6.79
CA GLN A 116 19.58 -6.50 8.03
C GLN A 116 20.71 -7.40 8.52
N GLY A 117 21.77 -6.80 9.05
CA GLY A 117 22.86 -7.57 9.63
C GLY A 117 23.99 -6.69 10.17
N TYR A 118 24.98 -7.36 10.75
CA TYR A 118 26.20 -6.73 11.22
C TYR A 118 27.25 -6.75 10.13
N LEU A 119 27.94 -5.62 9.95
CA LEU A 119 29.07 -5.52 9.04
C LEU A 119 30.31 -5.19 9.86
N ILE A 120 31.42 -5.80 9.48
CA ILE A 120 32.75 -5.43 9.96
C ILE A 120 33.57 -4.92 8.78
N ASP A 121 34.53 -4.05 9.06
CA ASP A 121 35.46 -3.61 8.02
C ASP A 121 36.17 -4.82 7.40
N LYS A 122 36.30 -4.76 6.07
CA LYS A 122 36.86 -5.85 5.27
C LYS A 122 38.27 -6.22 5.71
N LYS A 123 39.06 -5.25 6.22
CA LYS A 123 40.43 -5.47 6.72
C LYS A 123 40.47 -6.35 7.97
N ASN A 124 39.46 -6.29 8.83
CA ASN A 124 39.43 -6.97 10.13
C ASN A 124 38.76 -8.35 10.11
N ARG A 125 38.26 -8.82 8.94
CA ARG A 125 37.49 -10.07 8.80
C ARG A 125 38.24 -11.37 9.14
N ARG A 126 39.58 -11.36 9.21
CA ARG A 126 40.40 -12.59 9.34
C ARG A 126 40.34 -13.29 10.71
N THR A 127 39.73 -12.70 11.73
CA THR A 127 39.87 -13.18 13.11
C THR A 127 38.59 -13.77 13.74
N VAL A 128 37.45 -13.81 13.03
CA VAL A 128 36.17 -14.24 13.62
C VAL A 128 35.46 -15.28 12.73
N PRO A 129 35.16 -16.50 13.24
CA PRO A 129 34.36 -17.48 12.51
C PRO A 129 32.96 -16.92 12.22
N HIS A 130 32.58 -16.85 10.94
CA HIS A 130 31.28 -16.33 10.50
C HIS A 130 30.19 -17.40 10.63
N GLN A 131 29.15 -17.12 11.42
CA GLN A 131 27.88 -17.85 11.41
C GLN A 131 26.82 -16.91 10.81
N ILE A 132 26.64 -16.95 9.49
CA ILE A 132 25.57 -16.19 8.81
C ILE A 132 24.30 -17.05 8.89
N HIS A 133 23.36 -16.66 9.74
CA HIS A 133 22.02 -17.27 9.76
C HIS A 133 21.10 -16.54 8.77
N ARG A 134 20.62 -17.25 7.76
CA ARG A 134 19.62 -16.77 6.78
C ARG A 134 18.23 -16.89 7.40
N SER A 135 17.49 -15.78 7.51
CA SER A 135 16.15 -15.74 8.15
C SER A 135 15.05 -16.56 7.43
N ALA A 136 15.33 -17.11 6.25
CA ALA A 136 14.35 -17.83 5.44
C ALA A 136 14.16 -19.32 5.84
N GLU A 137 15.03 -19.91 6.65
CA GLU A 137 14.97 -21.36 7.00
C GLU A 137 14.24 -21.67 8.32
N ARG A 138 13.88 -20.64 9.11
CA ARG A 138 13.30 -20.87 10.46
C ARG A 138 11.81 -21.19 10.47
N SER A 139 11.10 -21.03 9.34
CA SER A 139 9.67 -21.36 9.23
C SER A 139 9.40 -22.83 8.89
N GLU A 140 10.32 -23.52 8.18
CA GLU A 140 10.11 -24.92 7.80
C GLU A 140 10.38 -25.91 8.96
N ASN A 141 11.22 -25.55 9.94
CA ASN A 141 11.62 -26.46 11.00
C ASN A 141 10.77 -26.38 12.28
N ARG A 142 9.58 -25.76 12.23
CA ARG A 142 8.68 -25.59 13.38
C ARG A 142 7.34 -26.34 13.28
N GLN A 143 7.27 -27.34 12.40
CA GLN A 143 6.11 -28.25 12.28
C GLN A 143 6.40 -29.71 12.67
N THR A 144 7.55 -30.02 13.25
CA THR A 144 7.85 -31.37 13.76
C THR A 144 8.49 -31.34 15.14
N VAL A 145 7.69 -31.05 16.17
CA VAL A 145 7.81 -31.63 17.53
C VAL A 145 6.41 -31.64 18.14
#